data_AF-A0A1B6EB76-F1
#
_entry.id   AF-A0A1B6EB76-F1
#
_cell.length_a   1.000
_cell.length_b   1.000
_cell.length_c   1.000
_cell.angle_alpha   90.00
_cell.angle_beta   90.00
_cell.angle_gamma   90.00
#
_symmetry.space_group_name_H-M   'P 1'
#
loop_
_entity.id
_entity.type
_entity.pdbx_description
1 polymer ?
#
loop_
_entity_poly.entity_id
_entity_poly.type
_entity_poly.pdbx_seq_one_letter_code
_entity_poly.pdbx_strand_id
1 'polypeptide(L)'
;MDTPNLCNKINEMIGFIKPFLPLVNCHLVNFITDNLFDKLIPKEIKEEVVAMKTDELKLLFLNNFKHCNNECRVSQLGTYFLKTKMMSLSHNGGCISLEKLKQILSNKSQDDFKSLPFQGFMSLKKGHEVEIMCALTTFIANNFKYSHIVDIGGGKGYLSSMLALEHNLKVLSIDSSIVNNQGAIKRTKKLEKAWKSIKNKFPQEDKGKNNIYEPIQSISLKQVTTFVNETTDLIQIVQRQYPHDTCDKVMMVGLHTCGTLSPSSLKLFVNNSKHINSLINVGCCYHLLEEEFEEVSKHWTREEIGVESFGFPMSNYLQEIKFSLGRNARMLAAQSIQRIANEKESNLDLLFHRVLLEEFLKSKMGYTSLCRFRVG
;
A
#
# COMPACT_ATOMS: atom_id res chain seq x y z
N MET A 1 2.37 22.30 7.10
CA MET A 1 0.93 22.50 6.80
C MET A 1 0.24 22.56 8.14
N ASP A 2 -0.39 23.67 8.47
CA ASP A 2 -1.02 23.84 9.79
C ASP A 2 -2.37 23.12 9.80
N THR A 3 -2.78 22.62 10.98
CA THR A 3 -3.99 21.79 11.16
C THR A 3 -5.27 22.36 10.54
N PRO A 4 -5.56 23.68 10.61
CA PRO A 4 -6.74 24.25 9.97
C PRO A 4 -6.74 24.10 8.43
N ASN A 5 -5.58 24.24 7.79
CA ASN A 5 -5.45 24.07 6.34
C ASN A 5 -5.73 22.62 5.95
N LEU A 6 -5.26 21.66 6.75
CA LEU A 6 -5.53 20.24 6.51
C LEU A 6 -7.01 19.90 6.65
N CYS A 7 -7.70 20.42 7.67
CA CYS A 7 -9.13 20.19 7.86
C CYS A 7 -9.95 20.77 6.70
N ASN A 8 -9.60 21.97 6.21
CA ASN A 8 -10.25 22.58 5.04
C ASN A 8 -10.09 21.70 3.79
N LYS A 9 -8.88 21.20 3.52
CA LYS A 9 -8.63 20.28 2.40
C LYS A 9 -9.43 18.99 2.54
N ILE A 10 -9.50 18.41 3.75
CA ILE A 10 -10.33 17.24 4.03
C ILE A 10 -11.81 17.54 3.74
N ASN A 11 -12.32 18.70 4.14
CA ASN A 11 -13.69 19.11 3.86
C ASN A 11 -13.98 19.27 2.37
N GLU A 12 -13.04 19.84 1.60
CA GLU A 12 -13.16 19.90 0.15
C GLU A 12 -13.25 18.50 -0.49
N MET A 13 -12.39 17.57 -0.04
CA MET A 13 -12.43 16.18 -0.50
C MET A 13 -13.74 15.48 -0.13
N ILE A 14 -14.21 15.66 1.11
CA ILE A 14 -15.50 15.12 1.58
C ILE A 14 -16.65 15.69 0.76
N GLY A 15 -16.69 17.01 0.58
CA GLY A 15 -17.72 17.69 -0.19
C GLY A 15 -17.78 17.20 -1.65
N PHE A 16 -16.61 16.89 -2.23
CA PHE A 16 -16.53 16.31 -3.55
C PHE A 16 -16.97 14.86 -3.62
N ILE A 17 -16.50 13.99 -2.72
CA ILE A 17 -16.76 12.55 -2.83
C ILE A 17 -18.15 12.15 -2.33
N LYS A 18 -18.72 12.91 -1.38
CA LYS A 18 -20.00 12.58 -0.73
C LYS A 18 -21.16 12.34 -1.71
N PRO A 19 -21.39 13.18 -2.75
CA PRO A 19 -22.40 12.90 -3.77
C PRO A 19 -22.16 11.61 -4.56
N PHE A 20 -20.89 11.19 -4.69
CA PHE A 20 -20.50 10.00 -5.44
C PHE A 20 -20.36 8.75 -4.56
N LEU A 21 -20.52 8.83 -3.24
CA LEU A 21 -20.43 7.66 -2.35
C LEU A 21 -21.33 6.49 -2.77
N PRO A 22 -22.60 6.70 -3.20
CA PRO A 22 -23.43 5.62 -3.73
C PRO A 22 -22.83 4.96 -4.98
N LEU A 23 -22.18 5.75 -5.84
CA LEU A 23 -21.54 5.27 -7.06
C LEU A 23 -20.25 4.50 -6.76
N VAL A 24 -19.33 5.07 -5.96
CA VAL A 24 -18.05 4.40 -5.65
C VAL A 24 -18.21 3.19 -4.74
N ASN A 25 -19.32 3.11 -4.01
CA ASN A 25 -19.66 1.91 -3.23
C ASN A 25 -20.57 0.92 -3.95
N CYS A 26 -21.01 1.18 -5.18
CA CYS A 26 -21.80 0.20 -5.91
C CYS A 26 -20.94 -1.00 -6.33
N HIS A 27 -21.55 -2.18 -6.40
CA HIS A 27 -20.92 -3.33 -7.04
C HIS A 27 -21.07 -3.18 -8.56
N LEU A 28 -20.06 -3.58 -9.34
CA LEU A 28 -20.06 -3.36 -10.80
C LEU A 28 -21.26 -4.04 -11.51
N VAL A 29 -21.75 -5.14 -10.97
CA VAL A 29 -22.96 -5.81 -11.48
C VAL A 29 -24.20 -4.95 -11.22
N ASN A 30 -24.33 -4.42 -10.01
CA ASN A 30 -25.41 -3.51 -9.60
C ASN A 30 -25.41 -2.21 -10.41
N PHE A 31 -24.23 -1.75 -10.86
CA PHE A 31 -24.15 -0.60 -11.74
C PHE A 31 -25.02 -0.78 -13.00
N ILE A 32 -25.05 -1.99 -13.54
CA ILE A 32 -25.85 -2.35 -14.71
C ILE A 32 -27.28 -2.73 -14.30
N THR A 33 -27.43 -3.68 -13.36
CA THR A 33 -28.74 -4.24 -13.00
C THR A 33 -29.68 -3.23 -12.34
N ASP A 34 -29.15 -2.30 -11.56
CA ASP A 34 -29.96 -1.29 -10.86
C ASP A 34 -30.08 0.02 -11.66
N ASN A 35 -29.64 0.04 -12.93
CA ASN A 35 -29.57 1.21 -13.81
C ASN A 35 -28.92 2.44 -13.14
N LEU A 36 -27.71 2.24 -12.58
CA LEU A 36 -27.04 3.30 -11.83
C LEU A 36 -26.39 4.34 -12.73
N PHE A 37 -26.12 4.03 -14.00
CA PHE A 37 -25.67 5.02 -14.98
C PHE A 37 -26.67 6.18 -15.05
N ASP A 38 -27.96 5.88 -15.27
CA ASP A 38 -28.99 6.92 -15.37
C ASP A 38 -29.28 7.60 -14.03
N LYS A 39 -29.23 6.85 -12.92
CA LYS A 39 -29.63 7.34 -11.60
C LYS A 39 -28.56 8.19 -10.91
N LEU A 40 -27.28 7.84 -11.06
CA LEU A 40 -26.21 8.39 -10.23
C LEU A 40 -25.23 9.30 -10.99
N ILE A 41 -25.13 9.19 -12.32
CA ILE A 41 -24.21 10.01 -13.09
C ILE A 41 -24.86 11.38 -13.41
N PRO A 42 -24.15 12.52 -13.22
CA PRO A 42 -24.66 13.84 -13.58
C PRO A 42 -25.12 13.93 -15.04
N LYS A 43 -26.22 14.64 -15.29
CA LYS A 43 -26.88 14.69 -16.61
C LYS A 43 -25.91 15.10 -17.72
N GLU A 44 -25.12 16.12 -17.48
CA GLU A 44 -24.21 16.69 -18.46
C GLU A 44 -23.07 15.72 -18.80
N ILE A 45 -22.58 14.98 -17.80
CA ILE A 45 -21.57 13.92 -18.03
C ILE A 45 -22.19 12.75 -18.80
N LYS A 46 -23.44 12.36 -18.50
CA LYS A 46 -24.14 11.29 -19.23
C LYS A 46 -24.31 11.64 -20.71
N GLU A 47 -24.85 12.82 -21.00
CA GLU A 47 -25.07 13.28 -22.37
C GLU A 47 -23.76 13.34 -23.16
N GLU A 48 -22.69 13.82 -22.52
CA GLU A 48 -21.35 13.82 -23.10
C GLU A 48 -20.83 12.42 -23.40
N VAL A 49 -20.92 11.49 -22.43
CA VAL A 49 -20.45 10.11 -22.58
C VAL A 49 -21.22 9.37 -23.67
N VAL A 50 -22.54 9.56 -23.76
CA VAL A 50 -23.39 8.93 -24.80
C VAL A 50 -23.10 9.48 -26.19
N ALA A 51 -22.71 10.76 -26.30
CA ALA A 51 -22.37 11.38 -27.57
C ALA A 51 -20.97 11.02 -28.10
N MET A 52 -20.08 10.51 -27.25
CA MET A 52 -18.71 10.14 -27.61
C MET A 52 -18.60 8.71 -28.14
N LYS A 53 -17.66 8.49 -29.06
CA LYS A 53 -17.29 7.12 -29.46
C LYS A 53 -16.48 6.44 -28.35
N THR A 54 -16.58 5.11 -28.25
CA THR A 54 -15.85 4.31 -27.25
C THR A 54 -14.34 4.57 -27.28
N ASP A 55 -13.74 4.72 -28.46
CA ASP A 55 -12.30 4.98 -28.59
C ASP A 55 -11.92 6.40 -28.13
N GLU A 56 -12.79 7.38 -28.33
CA GLU A 56 -12.60 8.75 -27.83
C GLU A 56 -12.64 8.78 -26.31
N LEU A 57 -13.58 8.03 -25.69
CA LEU A 57 -13.65 7.88 -24.23
C LEU A 57 -12.40 7.20 -23.65
N LYS A 58 -11.92 6.14 -24.32
CA LYS A 58 -10.67 5.46 -23.91
C LYS A 58 -9.49 6.42 -23.99
N LEU A 59 -9.36 7.18 -25.08
CA LEU A 59 -8.29 8.18 -25.24
C LEU A 59 -8.40 9.28 -24.19
N LEU A 60 -9.60 9.79 -23.92
CA LEU A 60 -9.83 10.80 -22.88
C LEU A 60 -9.40 10.29 -21.51
N PHE A 61 -9.81 9.07 -21.15
CA PHE A 61 -9.40 8.42 -19.91
C PHE A 61 -7.86 8.29 -19.86
N LEU A 62 -7.25 7.67 -20.87
CA LEU A 62 -5.80 7.44 -20.93
C LEU A 62 -4.98 8.73 -20.88
N ASN A 63 -5.39 9.77 -21.60
CA ASN A 63 -4.67 11.05 -21.68
C ASN A 63 -4.69 11.79 -20.35
N ASN A 64 -5.84 11.83 -19.66
CA ASN A 64 -5.94 12.44 -18.33
C ASN A 64 -5.03 11.78 -17.28
N PHE A 65 -4.67 10.51 -17.47
CA PHE A 65 -3.72 9.79 -16.60
C PHE A 65 -2.26 9.81 -17.08
N LYS A 66 -1.99 9.89 -18.40
CA LYS A 66 -0.62 9.79 -18.95
C LYS A 66 0.08 11.14 -19.13
N HIS A 67 -0.60 12.22 -19.53
CA HIS A 67 0.05 13.52 -19.79
C HIS A 67 -0.83 14.72 -19.45
N CYS A 68 -0.24 15.72 -18.79
CA CYS A 68 -0.82 17.05 -18.61
C CYS A 68 -0.78 17.82 -19.94
N ASN A 69 -1.73 17.60 -20.84
CA ASN A 69 -1.97 18.57 -21.91
C ASN A 69 -3.21 19.38 -21.56
N ASN A 70 -3.03 20.70 -21.43
CA ASN A 70 -4.08 21.69 -21.19
C ASN A 70 -5.04 21.87 -22.40
N GLU A 71 -4.96 21.00 -23.41
CA GLU A 71 -5.77 21.06 -24.63
C GLU A 71 -6.94 20.06 -24.63
N CYS A 72 -7.45 19.67 -23.46
CA CYS A 72 -8.78 19.06 -23.43
C CYS A 72 -9.81 20.15 -23.69
N ARG A 73 -10.66 19.95 -24.72
CA ARG A 73 -11.96 20.62 -24.83
C ARG A 73 -12.56 20.73 -23.43
N VAL A 74 -13.10 21.90 -23.07
CA VAL A 74 -13.75 22.15 -21.76
C VAL A 74 -15.03 21.32 -21.69
N SER A 75 -14.88 20.04 -21.44
CA SER A 75 -15.94 19.06 -21.32
C SER A 75 -16.24 18.84 -19.84
N GLN A 76 -17.45 18.40 -19.53
CA GLN A 76 -17.87 18.20 -18.14
C GLN A 76 -17.12 17.02 -17.53
N LEU A 77 -16.91 15.96 -18.33
CA LEU A 77 -16.08 14.82 -17.93
C LEU A 77 -14.60 15.21 -17.75
N GLY A 78 -14.05 16.05 -18.64
CA GLY A 78 -12.70 16.60 -18.49
C GLY A 78 -12.56 17.45 -17.23
N THR A 79 -13.54 18.30 -16.95
CA THR A 79 -13.59 19.12 -15.71
C THR A 79 -13.65 18.24 -14.46
N TYR A 80 -14.41 17.14 -14.51
CA TYR A 80 -14.44 16.15 -13.44
C TYR A 80 -13.06 15.51 -13.20
N PHE A 81 -12.36 15.09 -14.26
CA PHE A 81 -10.99 14.56 -14.14
C PHE A 81 -9.99 15.57 -13.57
N LEU A 82 -10.10 16.85 -13.95
CA LEU A 82 -9.26 17.90 -13.39
C LEU A 82 -9.52 18.07 -11.88
N LYS A 83 -10.79 18.08 -11.45
CA LYS A 83 -11.16 18.17 -10.03
C LYS A 83 -10.61 16.98 -9.22
N THR A 84 -10.76 15.75 -9.71
CA THR A 84 -10.23 14.56 -9.01
C THR A 84 -8.71 14.65 -8.87
N LYS A 85 -8.01 15.14 -9.90
CA LYS A 85 -6.56 15.35 -9.87
C LYS A 85 -6.13 16.41 -8.86
N MET A 86 -6.83 17.54 -8.78
CA MET A 86 -6.56 18.58 -7.78
C MET A 86 -6.74 18.09 -6.34
N MET A 87 -7.58 17.07 -6.12
CA MET A 87 -7.80 16.45 -4.80
C MET A 87 -6.78 15.35 -4.47
N SER A 88 -5.88 15.01 -5.38
CA SER A 88 -4.83 14.02 -5.10
C SER A 88 -3.81 14.54 -4.07
N LEU A 89 -3.20 13.62 -3.32
CA LEU A 89 -2.15 13.96 -2.35
C LEU A 89 -0.94 14.65 -3.00
N SER A 90 -0.63 14.30 -4.25
CA SER A 90 0.49 14.88 -5.00
C SER A 90 0.28 16.36 -5.31
N HIS A 91 -0.96 16.77 -5.62
CA HIS A 91 -1.28 18.19 -5.86
C HIS A 91 -1.44 18.99 -4.57
N ASN A 92 -1.77 18.32 -3.46
CA ASN A 92 -2.00 18.96 -2.17
C ASN A 92 -0.74 19.13 -1.31
N GLY A 93 0.45 18.83 -1.85
CA GLY A 93 1.74 18.98 -1.17
C GLY A 93 2.01 17.91 -0.10
N GLY A 94 1.25 16.81 -0.12
CA GLY A 94 1.41 15.69 0.81
C GLY A 94 2.38 14.61 0.34
N CYS A 95 2.97 14.76 -0.85
CA CYS A 95 3.93 13.82 -1.43
C CYS A 95 5.17 14.53 -1.97
N ILE A 96 6.29 13.83 -1.94
CA ILE A 96 7.52 14.20 -2.65
C ILE A 96 7.87 13.09 -3.63
N SER A 97 8.48 13.43 -4.77
CA SER A 97 8.92 12.42 -5.73
C SER A 97 10.08 11.60 -5.15
N LEU A 98 10.29 10.40 -5.70
CA LEU A 98 11.43 9.57 -5.33
C LEU A 98 12.75 10.27 -5.65
N GLU A 99 12.86 11.02 -6.75
CA GLU A 99 14.08 11.77 -7.04
C GLU A 99 14.32 12.86 -6.01
N LYS A 100 13.27 13.59 -5.61
CA LYS A 100 13.38 14.63 -4.58
C LYS A 100 13.72 14.04 -3.22
N LEU A 101 13.12 12.90 -2.86
CA LEU A 101 13.50 12.15 -1.66
C LEU A 101 14.97 11.77 -1.72
N LYS A 102 15.42 11.18 -2.84
CA LYS A 102 16.84 10.87 -3.06
C LYS A 102 17.71 12.11 -2.91
N GLN A 103 17.37 13.26 -3.48
CA GLN A 103 18.14 14.50 -3.32
C GLN A 103 18.21 14.99 -1.87
N ILE A 104 17.10 14.93 -1.13
CA ILE A 104 17.06 15.30 0.30
C ILE A 104 18.00 14.41 1.11
N LEU A 105 18.09 13.13 0.77
CA LEU A 105 18.94 12.17 1.44
C LEU A 105 20.41 12.24 0.94
N SER A 106 20.62 12.47 -0.35
CA SER A 106 21.92 12.44 -1.05
C SER A 106 22.73 13.74 -0.98
N ASN A 107 22.45 14.65 -0.03
CA ASN A 107 23.45 15.69 0.34
C ASN A 107 24.80 15.07 0.80
N LYS A 108 24.86 13.74 0.93
CA LYS A 108 26.06 12.90 0.88
C LYS A 108 25.90 11.91 -0.29
N SER A 109 26.72 12.04 -1.33
CA SER A 109 26.95 11.15 -2.51
C SER A 109 25.81 10.27 -3.09
N GLN A 110 25.61 10.35 -4.41
CA GLN A 110 24.70 9.49 -5.22
C GLN A 110 24.98 7.98 -5.14
N ASP A 111 26.16 7.56 -4.65
CA ASP A 111 26.57 6.15 -4.59
C ASP A 111 25.86 5.34 -3.49
N ASP A 112 25.22 5.98 -2.50
CA ASP A 112 24.62 5.31 -1.33
C ASP A 112 23.31 4.54 -1.64
N PHE A 113 22.75 4.70 -2.85
CA PHE A 113 21.52 4.02 -3.29
C PHE A 113 21.76 2.82 -4.22
N LYS A 114 23.01 2.42 -4.48
CA LYS A 114 23.30 1.27 -5.33
C LYS A 114 23.07 -0.03 -4.54
N SER A 115 22.02 -0.76 -4.89
CA SER A 115 21.87 -2.17 -4.51
C SER A 115 22.49 -3.09 -5.57
N LEU A 116 23.00 -4.23 -5.16
CA LEU A 116 23.40 -5.30 -6.07
C LEU A 116 22.11 -5.95 -6.63
N PRO A 117 21.90 -5.94 -7.96
CA PRO A 117 20.68 -6.47 -8.53
C PRO A 117 20.60 -7.99 -8.31
N PHE A 118 19.70 -8.42 -7.41
CA PHE A 118 19.28 -9.82 -7.27
C PHE A 118 18.30 -10.21 -8.40
N GLN A 119 18.77 -10.14 -9.65
CA GLN A 119 18.00 -10.58 -10.81
C GLN A 119 17.69 -12.09 -10.71
N GLY A 120 16.43 -12.45 -10.98
CA GLY A 120 15.97 -13.84 -11.05
C GLY A 120 15.33 -14.43 -9.78
N PHE A 121 15.36 -13.74 -8.63
CA PHE A 121 14.77 -14.25 -7.38
C PHE A 121 13.33 -13.77 -7.12
N MET A 122 12.90 -12.74 -7.86
CA MET A 122 11.58 -12.13 -7.75
C MET A 122 11.16 -11.50 -9.07
N SER A 123 9.87 -11.18 -9.19
CA SER A 123 9.37 -10.41 -10.33
C SER A 123 10.01 -9.03 -10.39
N LEU A 124 10.11 -8.44 -11.58
CA LEU A 124 10.71 -7.12 -11.80
C LEU A 124 10.12 -6.05 -10.87
N LYS A 125 8.79 -6.00 -10.76
CA LYS A 125 8.08 -5.08 -9.86
C LYS A 125 8.51 -5.27 -8.41
N LYS A 126 8.57 -6.51 -7.94
CA LYS A 126 8.92 -6.80 -6.55
C LYS A 126 10.39 -6.48 -6.26
N GLY A 127 11.29 -6.75 -7.22
CA GLY A 127 12.69 -6.37 -7.16
C GLY A 127 12.85 -4.87 -6.95
N HIS A 128 12.17 -4.09 -7.80
CA HIS A 128 12.19 -2.63 -7.74
C HIS A 128 11.70 -2.07 -6.39
N GLU A 129 10.56 -2.58 -5.87
CA GLU A 129 10.03 -2.15 -4.57
C GLU A 129 10.99 -2.47 -3.41
N VAL A 130 11.57 -3.69 -3.40
CA VAL A 130 12.52 -4.12 -2.37
C VAL A 130 13.80 -3.32 -2.44
N GLU A 131 14.36 -3.08 -3.63
CA GLU A 131 15.57 -2.28 -3.83
C GLU A 131 15.42 -0.86 -3.26
N ILE A 132 14.32 -0.17 -3.60
CA ILE A 132 14.05 1.18 -3.09
C ILE A 132 13.92 1.17 -1.57
N MET A 133 13.15 0.24 -1.02
CA MET A 133 12.94 0.13 0.43
C MET A 133 14.24 -0.19 1.17
N CYS A 134 15.07 -1.08 0.64
CA CYS A 134 16.39 -1.41 1.19
C CYS A 134 17.28 -0.19 1.24
N ALA A 135 17.43 0.51 0.11
CA ALA A 135 18.30 1.68 0.04
C ALA A 135 17.84 2.80 0.99
N LEU A 136 16.54 3.10 1.04
CA LEU A 136 15.99 4.09 1.97
C LEU A 136 16.18 3.69 3.43
N THR A 137 15.89 2.43 3.76
CA THR A 137 16.04 1.91 5.12
C THR A 137 17.48 1.96 5.57
N THR A 138 18.42 1.47 4.75
CA THR A 138 19.86 1.48 5.05
C THR A 138 20.39 2.88 5.23
N PHE A 139 20.00 3.81 4.36
CA PHE A 139 20.39 5.21 4.49
C PHE A 139 19.98 5.79 5.86
N ILE A 140 18.71 5.62 6.25
CA ILE A 140 18.20 6.12 7.54
C ILE A 140 18.86 5.37 8.70
N ALA A 141 18.95 4.05 8.62
CA ALA A 141 19.58 3.17 9.59
C ALA A 141 21.00 3.64 9.94
N ASN A 142 21.83 3.86 8.92
CA ASN A 142 23.23 4.23 9.09
C ASN A 142 23.40 5.68 9.56
N ASN A 143 22.68 6.63 8.96
CA ASN A 143 22.83 8.06 9.32
C ASN A 143 22.39 8.35 10.76
N PHE A 144 21.35 7.67 11.22
CA PHE A 144 20.84 7.83 12.59
C PHE A 144 21.35 6.76 13.55
N LYS A 145 22.22 5.84 13.10
CA LYS A 145 22.85 4.78 13.91
C LYS A 145 21.82 3.91 14.65
N TYR A 146 20.83 3.41 13.91
CA TYR A 146 19.85 2.46 14.46
C TYR A 146 20.53 1.14 14.81
N SER A 147 20.22 0.62 16.00
CA SER A 147 20.75 -0.64 16.50
C SER A 147 20.09 -1.85 15.82
N HIS A 148 18.78 -1.76 15.55
CA HIS A 148 17.97 -2.83 14.99
C HIS A 148 16.88 -2.27 14.08
N ILE A 149 16.54 -3.06 13.06
CA ILE A 149 15.40 -2.83 12.17
C ILE A 149 14.32 -3.87 12.46
N VAL A 150 13.07 -3.44 12.62
CA VAL A 150 11.92 -4.34 12.75
C VAL A 150 11.08 -4.25 11.48
N ASP A 151 11.08 -5.33 10.70
CA ASP A 151 10.27 -5.50 9.48
C ASP A 151 8.92 -6.14 9.83
N ILE A 152 7.87 -5.33 9.84
CA ILE A 152 6.51 -5.72 10.23
C ILE A 152 5.71 -6.13 9.00
N GLY A 153 5.11 -7.32 9.05
CA GLY A 153 4.46 -7.92 7.89
C GLY A 153 5.48 -8.48 6.90
N GLY A 154 6.53 -9.12 7.40
CA GLY A 154 7.67 -9.57 6.60
C GLY A 154 7.30 -10.52 5.46
N GLY A 155 6.15 -11.20 5.53
CA GLY A 155 5.57 -11.99 4.46
C GLY A 155 6.53 -13.04 3.92
N LYS A 156 6.97 -12.84 2.67
CA LYS A 156 7.92 -13.76 2.01
C LYS A 156 9.40 -13.52 2.41
N GLY A 157 9.70 -12.51 3.22
CA GLY A 157 11.02 -12.21 3.78
C GLY A 157 12.03 -11.62 2.80
N TYR A 158 11.59 -10.96 1.72
CA TYR A 158 12.52 -10.38 0.73
C TYR A 158 13.24 -9.16 1.29
N LEU A 159 12.49 -8.19 1.83
CA LEU A 159 13.05 -6.96 2.41
C LEU A 159 14.01 -7.29 3.56
N SER A 160 13.55 -8.04 4.57
CA SER A 160 14.37 -8.43 5.71
C SER A 160 15.64 -9.19 5.33
N SER A 161 15.58 -10.09 4.35
CA SER A 161 16.75 -10.83 3.87
C SER A 161 17.77 -9.91 3.22
N MET A 162 17.34 -8.97 2.37
CA MET A 162 18.25 -8.04 1.70
C MET A 162 18.89 -7.07 2.69
N LEU A 163 18.10 -6.49 3.61
CA LEU A 163 18.62 -5.62 4.68
C LEU A 163 19.74 -6.30 5.50
N ALA A 164 19.58 -7.59 5.82
CA ALA A 164 20.56 -8.32 6.60
C ALA A 164 21.74 -8.86 5.76
N LEU A 165 21.50 -9.40 4.55
CA LEU A 165 22.55 -10.01 3.71
C LEU A 165 23.43 -8.98 3.01
N GLU A 166 22.80 -7.93 2.48
CA GLU A 166 23.46 -6.93 1.64
C GLU A 166 24.02 -5.79 2.47
N HIS A 167 23.23 -5.29 3.42
CA HIS A 167 23.59 -4.10 4.18
C HIS A 167 24.07 -4.41 5.61
N ASN A 168 24.18 -5.69 5.97
CA ASN A 168 24.68 -6.15 7.27
C ASN A 168 23.94 -5.54 8.48
N LEU A 169 22.65 -5.25 8.33
CA LEU A 169 21.82 -4.71 9.41
C LEU A 169 21.31 -5.84 10.33
N LYS A 170 21.11 -5.54 11.61
CA LYS A 170 20.40 -6.44 12.54
C LYS A 170 18.90 -6.30 12.32
N VAL A 171 18.26 -7.35 11.82
CA VAL A 171 16.86 -7.29 11.38
C VAL A 171 16.02 -8.32 12.12
N LEU A 172 14.94 -7.87 12.75
CA LEU A 172 13.85 -8.70 13.22
C LEU A 172 12.69 -8.63 12.22
N SER A 173 12.34 -9.74 11.59
CA SER A 173 11.17 -9.84 10.72
C SER A 173 10.01 -10.50 11.46
N ILE A 174 8.84 -9.88 11.44
CA ILE A 174 7.63 -10.37 12.13
C ILE A 174 6.51 -10.58 11.10
N ASP A 175 5.88 -11.74 11.14
CA ASP A 175 4.67 -12.04 10.36
C ASP A 175 3.69 -12.84 11.21
N SER A 176 2.38 -12.60 11.03
CA SER A 176 1.36 -13.35 11.78
C SER A 176 1.17 -14.78 11.24
N SER A 177 1.51 -15.03 9.97
CA SER A 177 1.36 -16.35 9.34
C SER A 177 2.61 -17.20 9.53
N ILE A 178 2.43 -18.33 10.21
CA ILE A 178 3.49 -19.33 10.37
C ILE A 178 3.97 -19.88 9.02
N VAL A 179 3.06 -20.04 8.05
CA VAL A 179 3.38 -20.54 6.70
C VAL A 179 4.26 -19.55 5.95
N ASN A 180 3.91 -18.25 6.02
CA ASN A 180 4.73 -17.20 5.43
C ASN A 180 6.12 -17.17 6.06
N ASN A 181 6.20 -17.19 7.40
CA ASN A 181 7.46 -17.15 8.12
C ASN A 181 8.35 -18.37 7.78
N GLN A 182 7.82 -19.58 7.79
CA GLN A 182 8.56 -20.79 7.38
C GLN A 182 9.05 -20.68 5.92
N GLY A 183 8.20 -20.17 5.03
CA GLY A 183 8.56 -19.91 3.64
C GLY A 183 9.66 -18.86 3.50
N ALA A 184 9.64 -17.83 4.35
CA ALA A 184 10.65 -16.79 4.42
C ALA A 184 11.99 -17.37 4.90
N ILE A 185 12.03 -18.14 5.99
CA ILE A 185 13.24 -18.81 6.49
C ILE A 185 13.91 -19.68 5.41
N LYS A 186 13.11 -20.49 4.70
CA LYS A 186 13.61 -21.31 3.58
C LYS A 186 14.20 -20.45 2.46
N ARG A 187 13.59 -19.30 2.18
CA ARG A 187 14.04 -18.37 1.14
C ARG A 187 15.32 -17.64 1.56
N THR A 188 15.42 -17.16 2.79
CA THR A 188 16.64 -16.56 3.36
C THR A 188 17.84 -17.48 3.17
N LYS A 189 17.71 -18.77 3.51
CA LYS A 189 18.78 -19.76 3.32
C LYS A 189 19.21 -19.91 1.85
N LYS A 190 18.27 -19.84 0.90
CA LYS A 190 18.58 -19.88 -0.54
C LYS A 190 19.31 -18.62 -0.98
N LEU A 191 18.85 -17.45 -0.53
CA LEU A 191 19.46 -16.16 -0.83
C LEU A 191 20.88 -16.07 -0.26
N GLU A 192 21.10 -16.53 0.98
CA GLU A 192 22.41 -16.55 1.60
C GLU A 192 23.41 -17.39 0.80
N LYS A 193 23.01 -18.59 0.34
CA LYS A 193 23.84 -19.44 -0.52
C LYS A 193 24.19 -18.75 -1.83
N ALA A 194 23.19 -18.17 -2.50
CA ALA A 194 23.40 -17.43 -3.75
C ALA A 194 24.32 -16.21 -3.54
N TRP A 195 24.15 -15.49 -2.44
CA TRP A 195 24.95 -14.33 -2.08
C TRP A 195 26.43 -14.67 -1.89
N LYS A 196 26.73 -15.78 -1.20
CA LYS A 196 28.11 -16.29 -1.08
C LYS A 196 28.73 -16.58 -2.45
N SER A 197 27.96 -17.14 -3.37
CA SER A 197 28.43 -17.38 -4.75
C SER A 197 28.66 -16.09 -5.55
N ILE A 198 27.81 -15.06 -5.37
CA ILE A 198 27.96 -13.77 -6.04
C ILE A 198 29.20 -13.03 -5.52
N LYS A 199 29.39 -12.95 -4.19
CA LYS A 199 30.58 -12.33 -3.60
C LYS A 199 31.89 -12.96 -4.06
N ASN A 200 31.90 -14.28 -4.26
CA ASN A 200 33.08 -14.99 -4.76
C ASN A 200 33.38 -14.70 -6.25
N LYS A 201 32.40 -14.28 -7.05
CA LYS A 201 32.56 -13.95 -8.47
C LYS A 201 32.92 -12.49 -8.73
N PHE A 202 32.59 -11.60 -7.80
CA PHE A 202 32.97 -10.19 -7.83
C PHE A 202 33.89 -9.86 -6.64
N PRO A 203 35.17 -10.30 -6.66
CA PRO A 203 36.15 -9.78 -5.73
C PRO A 203 36.29 -8.26 -5.93
N GLN A 204 36.25 -7.52 -4.82
CA GLN A 204 36.29 -6.05 -4.75
C GLN A 204 37.43 -5.47 -5.62
N GLU A 205 37.10 -4.87 -6.77
CA GLU A 205 37.99 -3.98 -7.52
C GLU A 205 37.84 -2.55 -7.00
N ASP A 206 38.30 -2.26 -5.78
CA ASP A 206 38.54 -0.87 -5.36
C ASP A 206 39.52 -0.84 -4.17
N LYS A 207 40.82 -0.67 -4.49
CA LYS A 207 41.92 -0.56 -3.51
C LYS A 207 42.12 0.87 -2.98
N GLY A 208 41.18 1.79 -3.21
CA GLY A 208 41.41 3.23 -3.04
C GLY A 208 40.61 3.97 -1.97
N LYS A 209 39.57 3.39 -1.37
CA LYS A 209 38.75 4.07 -0.35
C LYS A 209 38.44 3.09 0.78
N ASN A 210 38.66 3.52 2.02
CA ASN A 210 38.49 2.77 3.27
C ASN A 210 37.27 1.81 3.24
N ASN A 211 37.50 0.54 2.93
CA ASN A 211 36.49 -0.50 2.87
C ASN A 211 36.21 -1.01 4.30
N ILE A 212 35.03 -0.68 4.83
CA ILE A 212 34.56 -1.07 6.18
C ILE A 212 33.84 -2.44 6.19
N TYR A 213 33.66 -3.10 5.05
CA TYR A 213 32.86 -4.33 5.01
C TYR A 213 33.70 -5.59 5.29
N GLU A 214 33.80 -5.94 6.58
CA GLU A 214 34.32 -7.24 7.04
C GLU A 214 33.49 -8.42 6.48
N PRO A 215 34.09 -9.63 6.37
CA PRO A 215 33.38 -10.83 5.97
C PRO A 215 32.20 -11.11 6.93
N ILE A 216 30.98 -11.22 6.40
CA ILE A 216 29.79 -11.58 7.19
C ILE A 216 29.98 -13.01 7.72
N GLN A 217 30.38 -13.15 8.98
CA GLN A 217 30.52 -14.45 9.65
C GLN A 217 29.16 -15.11 9.91
N SER A 218 28.11 -14.33 10.17
CA SER A 218 26.73 -14.80 10.28
C SER A 218 25.72 -13.69 9.97
N ILE A 219 24.62 -14.03 9.27
CA ILE A 219 23.54 -13.08 9.01
C ILE A 219 22.79 -12.76 10.30
N SER A 220 22.63 -11.47 10.62
CA SER A 220 21.91 -11.02 11.82
C SER A 220 20.40 -10.83 11.56
N LEU A 221 19.75 -11.85 11.02
CA LEU A 221 18.30 -11.86 10.75
C LEU A 221 17.59 -12.85 11.68
N LYS A 222 16.61 -12.36 12.44
CA LYS A 222 15.68 -13.17 13.24
C LYS A 222 14.29 -13.06 12.65
N GLN A 223 13.56 -14.18 12.61
CA GLN A 223 12.22 -14.23 12.02
C GLN A 223 11.24 -14.85 13.01
N VAL A 224 10.19 -14.12 13.36
CA VAL A 224 9.26 -14.45 14.43
C VAL A 224 7.84 -14.51 13.89
N THR A 225 7.08 -15.53 14.33
CA THR A 225 5.64 -15.60 14.04
C THR A 225 4.88 -15.01 15.20
N THR A 226 4.29 -13.84 15.01
CA THR A 226 3.51 -13.13 16.03
C THR A 226 2.54 -12.17 15.36
N PHE A 227 1.33 -12.05 15.88
CA PHE A 227 0.37 -11.04 15.46
C PHE A 227 0.76 -9.69 16.05
N VAL A 228 0.78 -8.64 15.23
CA VAL A 228 1.15 -7.28 15.64
C VAL A 228 -0.07 -6.37 15.58
N ASN A 229 -0.36 -5.70 16.68
CA ASN A 229 -1.40 -4.67 16.84
C ASN A 229 -0.80 -3.43 17.55
N GLU A 230 -1.61 -2.39 17.80
CA GLU A 230 -1.12 -1.15 18.43
C GLU A 230 -0.58 -1.28 19.86
N THR A 231 -0.84 -2.39 20.56
CA THR A 231 -0.37 -2.65 21.93
C THR A 231 0.83 -3.59 22.00
N THR A 232 1.31 -4.07 20.85
CA THR A 232 2.44 -4.99 20.79
C THR A 232 3.74 -4.32 21.25
N ASP A 233 4.39 -4.91 22.26
CA ASP A 233 5.71 -4.47 22.73
C ASP A 233 6.82 -5.01 21.81
N LEU A 234 7.15 -4.26 20.77
CA LEU A 234 8.21 -4.63 19.83
C LEU A 234 9.58 -4.66 20.49
N ILE A 235 9.83 -3.82 21.50
CA ILE A 235 11.15 -3.72 22.14
C ILE A 235 11.43 -4.99 22.93
N GLN A 236 10.42 -5.49 23.66
CA GLN A 236 10.52 -6.77 24.34
C GLN A 236 10.79 -7.92 23.36
N ILE A 237 10.15 -7.91 22.17
CA ILE A 237 10.41 -8.96 21.16
C ILE A 237 11.86 -8.85 20.65
N VAL A 238 12.35 -7.65 20.35
CA VAL A 238 13.74 -7.42 19.91
C VAL A 238 14.72 -7.91 20.98
N GLN A 239 14.55 -7.51 22.24
CA GLN A 239 15.42 -7.92 23.35
C GLN A 239 15.42 -9.44 23.56
N ARG A 240 14.28 -10.11 23.41
CA ARG A 240 14.23 -11.59 23.48
C ARG A 240 15.01 -12.27 22.36
N GLN A 241 15.01 -11.70 21.15
CA GLN A 241 15.69 -12.26 19.99
C GLN A 241 17.18 -11.88 19.92
N TYR A 242 17.56 -10.80 20.61
CA TYR A 242 18.91 -10.24 20.71
C TYR A 242 19.27 -9.93 22.18
N PRO A 243 19.36 -10.96 23.06
CA PRO A 243 19.49 -10.77 24.51
C PRO A 243 20.81 -10.14 24.96
N HIS A 244 21.82 -10.11 24.08
CA HIS A 244 23.13 -9.53 24.36
C HIS A 244 23.30 -8.12 23.79
N ASP A 245 22.28 -7.59 23.10
CA ASP A 245 22.33 -6.27 22.49
C ASP A 245 21.58 -5.23 23.33
N THR A 246 22.03 -3.97 23.32
CA THR A 246 21.44 -2.87 24.10
C THR A 246 20.04 -2.44 23.63
N CYS A 247 19.65 -2.79 22.39
CA CYS A 247 18.32 -2.59 21.80
C CYS A 247 17.69 -1.20 22.07
N ASP A 248 18.50 -0.14 22.02
CA ASP A 248 18.17 1.21 22.50
C ASP A 248 17.52 2.10 21.42
N LYS A 249 17.93 1.92 20.16
CA LYS A 249 17.46 2.71 19.01
C LYS A 249 16.94 1.82 17.90
N VAL A 250 15.61 1.71 17.80
CA VAL A 250 14.93 0.80 16.86
C VAL A 250 14.24 1.59 15.74
N MET A 251 14.32 1.05 14.53
CA MET A 251 13.59 1.56 13.36
C MET A 251 12.55 0.54 12.93
N MET A 252 11.33 0.99 12.67
CA MET A 252 10.27 0.16 12.07
C MET A 252 10.26 0.32 10.56
N VAL A 253 10.09 -0.79 9.85
CA VAL A 253 9.82 -0.81 8.42
C VAL A 253 8.67 -1.76 8.12
N GLY A 254 7.93 -1.49 7.06
CA GLY A 254 6.89 -2.37 6.56
C GLY A 254 6.63 -2.13 5.08
N LEU A 255 6.88 -3.14 4.26
CA LEU A 255 6.59 -3.12 2.82
C LEU A 255 5.37 -4.00 2.54
N HIS A 256 4.25 -3.37 2.20
CA HIS A 256 2.91 -3.99 2.08
C HIS A 256 2.29 -4.34 3.43
N THR A 257 2.19 -3.37 4.34
CA THR A 257 1.39 -3.54 5.57
C THR A 257 -0.10 -3.55 5.20
N CYS A 258 -0.65 -4.75 5.03
CA CYS A 258 -2.01 -4.97 4.53
C CYS A 258 -3.09 -4.53 5.54
N GLY A 259 -4.12 -3.83 5.06
CA GLY A 259 -5.31 -3.52 5.86
C GLY A 259 -4.95 -2.78 7.16
N THR A 260 -5.55 -3.22 8.27
CA THR A 260 -5.37 -2.60 9.61
C THR A 260 -3.93 -2.63 10.13
N LEU A 261 -3.03 -3.44 9.57
CA LEU A 261 -1.62 -3.45 9.98
C LEU A 261 -0.94 -2.09 9.72
N SER A 262 -1.31 -1.38 8.65
CA SER A 262 -0.74 -0.07 8.33
C SER A 262 -1.06 1.00 9.39
N PRO A 263 -2.35 1.25 9.74
CA PRO A 263 -2.69 2.18 10.82
C PRO A 263 -2.22 1.69 12.19
N SER A 264 -2.25 0.39 12.49
CA SER A 264 -1.70 -0.13 13.76
C SER A 264 -0.19 0.11 13.86
N SER A 265 0.57 0.03 12.76
CA SER A 265 2.00 0.38 12.74
C SER A 265 2.23 1.86 13.06
N LEU A 266 1.38 2.77 12.55
CA LEU A 266 1.46 4.19 12.88
C LEU A 266 1.16 4.44 14.36
N LYS A 267 0.10 3.83 14.90
CA LYS A 267 -0.25 3.92 16.33
C LYS A 267 0.88 3.38 17.21
N LEU A 268 1.42 2.22 16.87
CA LEU A 268 2.53 1.60 17.58
C LEU A 268 3.76 2.51 17.60
N PHE A 269 4.12 3.09 16.45
CA PHE A 269 5.24 4.04 16.36
C PHE A 269 5.05 5.24 17.29
N VAL A 270 3.88 5.87 17.28
CA VAL A 270 3.57 7.02 18.13
C VAL A 270 3.61 6.65 19.62
N ASN A 271 3.04 5.50 19.98
CA ASN A 271 2.97 5.04 21.37
C ASN A 271 4.33 4.60 21.94
N ASN A 272 5.30 4.27 21.08
CA ASN A 272 6.62 3.74 21.47
C ASN A 272 7.79 4.68 21.08
N SER A 273 7.51 5.98 20.97
CA SER A 273 8.46 7.00 20.48
C SER A 273 9.77 7.13 21.27
N LYS A 274 9.81 6.60 22.51
CA LYS A 274 11.03 6.55 23.33
C LYS A 274 12.10 5.64 22.75
N HIS A 275 11.71 4.49 22.18
CA HIS A 275 12.64 3.47 21.68
C HIS A 275 12.59 3.33 20.15
N ILE A 276 11.46 3.69 19.54
CA ILE A 276 11.27 3.64 18.10
C ILE A 276 11.29 5.06 17.56
N ASN A 277 12.30 5.40 16.77
CA ASN A 277 12.52 6.79 16.35
C ASN A 277 12.35 7.04 14.85
N SER A 278 12.15 5.98 14.05
CA SER A 278 11.81 6.11 12.63
C SER A 278 10.83 5.02 12.20
N LEU A 279 10.00 5.36 11.23
CA LEU A 279 9.06 4.47 10.57
C LEU A 279 9.11 4.68 9.05
N ILE A 280 9.30 3.60 8.30
CA ILE A 280 8.96 3.56 6.86
C ILE A 280 7.83 2.58 6.69
N ASN A 281 6.64 3.07 6.32
CA ASN A 281 5.44 2.23 6.23
C ASN A 281 4.77 2.38 4.86
N VAL A 282 4.69 1.29 4.10
CA VAL A 282 4.01 1.22 2.81
C VAL A 282 2.78 0.34 2.96
N GLY A 283 1.63 0.96 3.21
CA GLY A 283 0.34 0.28 3.34
C GLY A 283 -0.24 -0.19 2.00
N CYS A 284 -0.96 -1.30 2.02
CA CYS A 284 -1.71 -1.78 0.86
C CYS A 284 -3.00 -2.50 1.29
N CYS A 285 -3.75 -3.02 0.32
CA CYS A 285 -5.01 -3.73 0.57
C CYS A 285 -5.99 -2.92 1.44
N TYR A 286 -6.20 -1.64 1.12
CA TYR A 286 -7.09 -0.74 1.88
C TYR A 286 -8.52 -1.27 2.04
N HIS A 287 -8.97 -2.17 1.15
CA HIS A 287 -10.24 -2.86 1.26
C HIS A 287 -10.34 -3.85 2.44
N LEU A 288 -9.21 -4.21 3.05
CA LEU A 288 -9.12 -5.00 4.28
C LEU A 288 -9.00 -4.12 5.54
N LEU A 289 -9.09 -2.79 5.40
CA LEU A 289 -9.23 -1.91 6.56
C LEU A 289 -10.61 -2.08 7.15
N GLU A 290 -10.66 -2.15 8.49
CA GLU A 290 -11.91 -2.03 9.25
C GLU A 290 -12.25 -0.56 9.46
N GLU A 291 -13.49 -0.18 9.13
CA GLU A 291 -14.02 1.18 9.31
C GLU A 291 -15.00 1.24 10.49
N GLU A 292 -14.83 2.23 11.37
CA GLU A 292 -15.64 2.40 12.57
C GLU A 292 -17.11 2.75 12.24
N PHE A 293 -17.31 3.70 11.34
CA PHE A 293 -18.64 4.25 11.02
C PHE A 293 -19.26 3.64 9.76
N GLU A 294 -18.63 2.65 9.14
CA GLU A 294 -19.22 1.94 8.00
C GLU A 294 -20.52 1.27 8.43
N GLU A 295 -21.65 1.66 7.82
CA GLU A 295 -22.92 0.99 8.06
C GLU A 295 -22.74 -0.49 7.73
N VAL A 296 -23.01 -1.34 8.73
CA VAL A 296 -22.96 -2.79 8.60
C VAL A 296 -23.86 -3.16 7.42
N SER A 297 -23.26 -3.52 6.27
CA SER A 297 -24.09 -3.96 5.16
C SER A 297 -24.91 -5.14 5.67
N LYS A 298 -26.17 -5.28 5.25
CA LYS A 298 -27.05 -6.43 5.59
C LYS A 298 -26.45 -7.82 5.26
N HIS A 299 -25.24 -7.85 4.69
CA HIS A 299 -24.53 -8.98 4.10
C HIS A 299 -23.14 -9.21 4.74
N TRP A 300 -22.72 -8.36 5.69
CA TRP A 300 -21.44 -8.47 6.41
C TRP A 300 -21.73 -8.28 7.90
N THR A 301 -21.83 -9.34 8.69
CA THR A 301 -22.00 -9.21 10.15
C THR A 301 -20.66 -8.89 10.81
N ARG A 302 -20.60 -7.76 11.54
CA ARG A 302 -19.44 -7.39 12.37
C ARG A 302 -19.20 -8.38 13.53
N GLU A 303 -20.22 -9.16 13.90
CA GLU A 303 -20.24 -10.03 15.07
C GLU A 303 -19.32 -11.26 14.96
N GLU A 304 -18.85 -11.63 13.76
CA GLU A 304 -17.98 -12.81 13.60
C GLU A 304 -16.48 -12.52 13.78
N ILE A 305 -16.08 -11.24 13.80
CA ILE A 305 -14.68 -10.82 13.91
C ILE A 305 -14.61 -9.87 15.10
N GLY A 306 -14.05 -10.32 16.22
CA GLY A 306 -13.77 -9.43 17.36
C GLY A 306 -12.81 -8.32 16.94
N VAL A 307 -13.34 -7.21 16.42
CA VAL A 307 -12.53 -6.08 15.95
C VAL A 307 -12.00 -5.35 17.18
N GLU A 308 -10.75 -5.64 17.55
CA GLU A 308 -10.06 -4.99 18.66
C GLU A 308 -9.72 -3.51 18.35
N SER A 309 -9.58 -3.15 17.07
CA SER A 309 -9.32 -1.76 16.67
C SER A 309 -9.72 -1.44 15.22
N PHE A 310 -10.11 -0.18 14.99
CA PHE A 310 -10.44 0.34 13.67
C PHE A 310 -9.23 0.95 12.97
N GLY A 311 -9.13 0.71 11.67
CA GLY A 311 -8.09 1.24 10.80
C GLY A 311 -8.44 2.59 10.16
N PHE A 312 -9.74 2.93 10.09
CA PHE A 312 -10.22 4.22 9.61
C PHE A 312 -11.54 4.63 10.28
N PRO A 313 -11.75 5.92 10.57
CA PRO A 313 -10.78 7.01 10.42
C PRO A 313 -9.76 7.07 11.57
N MET A 314 -8.53 7.47 11.25
CA MET A 314 -7.47 7.68 12.27
C MET A 314 -7.48 9.06 12.90
N SER A 315 -7.91 10.09 12.17
CA SER A 315 -7.89 11.48 12.67
C SER A 315 -9.11 11.76 13.53
N ASN A 316 -8.92 12.45 14.67
CA ASN A 316 -10.01 12.92 15.52
C ASN A 316 -11.08 13.69 14.73
N TYR A 317 -10.67 14.53 13.78
CA TYR A 317 -11.59 15.30 12.93
C TYR A 317 -12.62 14.42 12.19
N LEU A 318 -12.14 13.41 11.47
CA LEU A 318 -13.01 12.47 10.74
C LEU A 318 -13.84 11.57 11.68
N GLN A 319 -13.33 11.30 12.89
CA GLN A 319 -14.07 10.58 13.93
C GLN A 319 -15.24 11.41 14.48
N GLU A 320 -15.02 12.70 14.75
CA GLU A 320 -16.06 13.62 15.23
C GLU A 320 -17.22 13.75 14.25
N ILE A 321 -16.92 13.86 12.95
CA ILE A 321 -17.96 13.92 11.91
C ILE A 321 -18.48 12.53 11.48
N LYS A 322 -17.98 11.45 12.11
CA LYS A 322 -18.35 10.05 11.86
C LYS A 322 -18.30 9.67 10.37
N PHE A 323 -17.24 10.09 9.68
CA PHE A 323 -17.14 9.86 8.25
C PHE A 323 -16.82 8.39 7.93
N SER A 324 -17.56 7.82 6.98
CA SER A 324 -17.34 6.48 6.41
C SER A 324 -17.11 6.57 4.91
N LEU A 325 -16.12 5.86 4.39
CA LEU A 325 -15.85 5.78 2.95
C LEU A 325 -16.49 4.53 2.33
N GLY A 326 -16.49 3.41 3.04
CA GLY A 326 -17.10 2.15 2.60
C GLY A 326 -16.17 1.20 1.82
N ARG A 327 -16.36 -0.11 2.01
CA ARG A 327 -15.44 -1.16 1.55
C ARG A 327 -15.25 -1.16 0.04
N ASN A 328 -16.31 -0.94 -0.72
CA ASN A 328 -16.27 -0.97 -2.18
C ASN A 328 -15.48 0.23 -2.74
N ALA A 329 -15.62 1.40 -2.14
CA ALA A 329 -14.79 2.55 -2.48
C ALA A 329 -13.30 2.26 -2.20
N ARG A 330 -12.97 1.62 -1.07
CA ARG A 330 -11.60 1.18 -0.76
C ARG A 330 -11.08 0.10 -1.73
N MET A 331 -11.94 -0.81 -2.19
CA MET A 331 -11.59 -1.79 -3.22
C MET A 331 -11.29 -1.12 -4.56
N LEU A 332 -12.13 -0.17 -4.97
CA LEU A 332 -11.95 0.58 -6.21
C LEU A 332 -10.64 1.36 -6.18
N ALA A 333 -10.34 2.02 -5.05
CA ALA A 333 -9.10 2.75 -4.85
C ALA A 333 -7.84 1.86 -4.89
N ALA A 334 -7.96 0.56 -4.60
CA ALA A 334 -6.85 -0.40 -4.66
C ALA A 334 -6.56 -0.92 -6.09
N GLN A 335 -7.40 -0.60 -7.07
CA GLN A 335 -7.18 -0.99 -8.46
C GLN A 335 -6.04 -0.19 -9.10
N SER A 336 -5.18 -0.88 -9.84
CA SER A 336 -4.10 -0.22 -10.58
C SER A 336 -4.62 0.35 -11.89
N ILE A 337 -4.88 1.65 -11.91
CA ILE A 337 -5.32 2.38 -13.12
C ILE A 337 -4.30 2.22 -14.26
N GLN A 338 -3.00 2.26 -13.95
CA GLN A 338 -1.94 2.05 -14.95
C GLN A 338 -2.00 0.65 -15.58
N ARG A 339 -2.32 -0.37 -14.78
CA ARG A 339 -2.49 -1.73 -15.27
C ARG A 339 -3.70 -1.81 -16.21
N ILE A 340 -4.84 -1.26 -15.80
CA ILE A 340 -6.06 -1.18 -16.64
C ILE A 340 -5.77 -0.44 -17.96
N ALA A 341 -5.02 0.66 -17.89
CA ALA A 341 -4.62 1.45 -19.05
C ALA A 341 -3.67 0.70 -20.01
N ASN A 342 -2.86 -0.23 -19.50
CA ASN A 342 -1.87 -0.97 -20.28
C ASN A 342 -2.40 -2.30 -20.83
N GLU A 343 -3.24 -3.01 -20.07
CA GLU A 343 -3.73 -4.34 -20.45
C GLU A 343 -4.74 -4.27 -21.61
N LYS A 344 -5.37 -3.13 -21.89
CA LYS A 344 -6.37 -2.90 -22.97
C LYS A 344 -7.58 -3.87 -22.99
N GLU A 345 -7.54 -4.95 -22.22
CA GLU A 345 -8.58 -5.96 -22.08
C GLU A 345 -9.61 -5.50 -21.07
N SER A 346 -10.85 -5.41 -21.52
CA SER A 346 -12.00 -5.19 -20.68
C SER A 346 -12.65 -6.54 -20.39
N ASN A 347 -12.74 -6.95 -19.12
CA ASN A 347 -13.45 -8.16 -18.67
C ASN A 347 -14.99 -8.06 -18.82
N LEU A 348 -15.46 -7.35 -19.86
CA LEU A 348 -16.87 -7.08 -20.11
C LEU A 348 -17.67 -8.36 -20.36
N ASP A 349 -17.06 -9.38 -20.98
CA ASP A 349 -17.73 -10.65 -21.24
C ASP A 349 -18.06 -11.39 -19.93
N LEU A 350 -17.11 -11.45 -19.01
CA LEU A 350 -17.33 -12.03 -17.67
C LEU A 350 -18.37 -11.24 -16.88
N LEU A 351 -18.34 -9.91 -17.00
CA LEU A 351 -19.33 -9.03 -16.37
C LEU A 351 -20.73 -9.27 -16.95
N PHE A 352 -20.86 -9.40 -18.27
CA PHE A 352 -22.13 -9.66 -18.94
C PHE A 352 -22.78 -10.96 -18.45
N HIS A 353 -22.02 -12.06 -18.43
CA HIS A 353 -22.56 -13.34 -17.94
C HIS A 353 -22.97 -13.27 -16.47
N ARG A 354 -22.20 -12.55 -15.64
CA ARG A 354 -22.54 -12.35 -14.23
C ARG A 354 -23.80 -11.50 -14.05
N VAL A 355 -23.96 -10.43 -14.84
CA VAL A 355 -25.15 -9.56 -14.85
C VAL A 355 -26.38 -10.36 -15.28
N LEU A 356 -26.29 -11.12 -16.37
CA LEU A 356 -27.38 -11.94 -16.87
C LEU A 356 -27.83 -12.98 -15.84
N LEU A 357 -26.87 -13.65 -15.20
CA LEU A 357 -27.16 -14.60 -14.13
C LEU A 357 -27.87 -13.92 -12.95
N GLU A 358 -27.43 -12.72 -12.54
CA GLU A 358 -28.04 -11.99 -11.44
C GLU A 358 -29.48 -11.57 -11.77
N GLU A 359 -29.73 -11.05 -12.97
CA GLU A 359 -31.09 -10.73 -13.44
C GLU A 359 -31.99 -11.96 -13.54
N PHE A 360 -31.46 -13.10 -14.00
CA PHE A 360 -32.20 -14.36 -14.02
C PHE A 360 -32.60 -14.80 -12.60
N LEU A 361 -31.66 -14.76 -11.64
CA LEU A 361 -31.93 -15.14 -10.26
C LEU A 361 -32.95 -14.20 -9.59
N LYS A 362 -32.86 -12.89 -9.82
CA LYS A 362 -33.84 -11.91 -9.32
C LYS A 362 -35.23 -12.16 -9.92
N SER A 363 -35.32 -12.27 -11.25
CA SER A 363 -36.60 -12.32 -11.97
C SER A 363 -37.31 -13.68 -11.91
N LYS A 364 -36.59 -14.80 -11.90
CA LYS A 364 -37.18 -16.14 -11.94
C LYS A 364 -37.25 -16.83 -10.58
N MET A 365 -36.35 -16.47 -9.67
CA MET A 365 -36.23 -17.16 -8.38
C MET A 365 -36.56 -16.25 -7.19
N GLY A 366 -36.90 -14.98 -7.41
CA GLY A 366 -37.29 -14.04 -6.35
C GLY A 366 -36.15 -13.69 -5.39
N TYR A 367 -34.90 -13.97 -5.75
CA TYR A 367 -33.74 -13.64 -4.92
C TYR A 367 -33.51 -12.12 -4.93
N THR A 368 -33.92 -11.45 -3.84
CA THR A 368 -33.71 -10.01 -3.65
C THR A 368 -32.42 -9.68 -2.91
N SER A 369 -31.75 -10.66 -2.28
CA SER A 369 -30.47 -10.46 -1.60
C SER A 369 -29.52 -11.65 -1.83
N LEU A 370 -28.63 -11.53 -2.83
CA LEU A 370 -27.41 -12.32 -2.80
C LEU A 370 -26.53 -11.73 -1.70
N CYS A 371 -26.57 -12.33 -0.50
CA CYS A 371 -25.45 -12.29 0.44
C CYS A 371 -24.17 -12.39 -0.39
N ARG A 372 -23.27 -11.41 -0.24
CA ARG A 372 -22.01 -11.38 -0.98
C ARG A 372 -21.22 -12.63 -0.58
N PHE A 373 -21.38 -13.73 -1.32
CA PHE A 373 -20.52 -14.88 -1.15
C PHE A 373 -19.11 -14.45 -1.51
N ARG A 374 -18.19 -14.66 -0.57
CA ARG A 374 -16.76 -14.49 -0.80
C ARG A 374 -16.37 -15.40 -1.96
N VAL A 375 -16.06 -14.85 -3.12
CA VAL A 375 -15.13 -15.53 -4.03
C VAL A 375 -13.76 -15.13 -3.52
N GLY A 376 -13.11 -16.08 -2.82
CA GLY A 376 -11.84 -15.89 -2.13
C GLY A 376 -10.67 -15.59 -3.05
#